data_AF-A0AAU5XHC8-F1
#
_entry.id   AF-A0AAU5XHC8-F1
#
_cell.length_a   1.000
_cell.length_b   1.000
_cell.length_c   1.000
_cell.angle_alpha   90.00
_cell.angle_beta   90.00
_cell.angle_gamma   90.00
#
_symmetry.space_group_name_H-M   'P 1'
#
loop_
_entity.id
_entity.type
_entity.pdbx_description
1 polymer ?
#
loop_
_entity_poly.entity_id
_entity_poly.type
_entity_poly.pdbx_seq_one_letter_code
_entity_poly.pdbx_strand_id
1 'polypeptide(L)'
;MTVLALVAGLVLLVAIISVGLARGGRGQAAPGAHPPMALPADLQVRVRALLGENKPVLAVKEVRQATGLGLVDAKRIVDALKSGPLPEPLPYAPGGQGSVADRARTMRDAGDLAGAVSLVQTETGMSAADAERFVSTLS
;
A
#
# COMPACT_ATOMS: atom_id res chain seq x y z
N MET A 1 4.88 12.05 -40.60
CA MET A 1 5.75 10.98 -40.05
C MET A 1 6.43 11.36 -38.73
N THR A 2 6.68 12.65 -38.46
CA THR A 2 7.26 13.14 -37.18
C THR A 2 6.37 12.95 -35.96
N VAL A 3 5.04 13.13 -36.10
CA VAL A 3 4.08 12.97 -34.97
C VAL A 3 3.99 11.51 -34.50
N LEU A 4 4.04 10.54 -35.42
CA LEU A 4 4.00 9.11 -35.08
C LEU A 4 5.26 8.64 -34.32
N ALA A 5 6.42 9.21 -34.66
CA ALA A 5 7.68 8.92 -33.98
C ALA A 5 7.73 9.46 -32.54
N LEU A 6 7.11 10.62 -32.29
CA LEU A 6 7.00 11.21 -30.95
C LEU A 6 6.10 10.38 -30.03
N VAL A 7 4.97 9.90 -30.53
CA VAL A 7 4.04 9.06 -29.75
C VAL A 7 4.66 7.70 -29.45
N ALA A 8 5.33 7.07 -30.42
CA ALA A 8 6.04 5.80 -30.20
C ALA A 8 7.18 5.94 -29.18
N GLY A 9 7.93 7.05 -29.22
CA GLY A 9 8.98 7.34 -28.25
C GLY A 9 8.44 7.53 -26.83
N LEU A 10 7.30 8.20 -26.67
CA LEU A 10 6.65 8.40 -25.37
C LEU A 10 6.14 7.08 -24.77
N VAL A 11 5.52 6.23 -25.59
CA VAL A 11 5.03 4.90 -25.16
C VAL A 11 6.18 4.00 -24.73
N LEU A 12 7.30 4.01 -25.48
CA LEU A 12 8.48 3.23 -25.12
C LEU A 12 9.14 3.74 -23.82
N LEU A 13 9.19 5.05 -23.62
CA LEU A 13 9.72 5.67 -22.40
C LEU A 13 8.87 5.26 -21.18
N VAL A 14 7.55 5.33 -21.28
CA VAL A 14 6.62 4.93 -20.21
C VAL A 14 6.74 3.43 -19.93
N ALA A 15 6.88 2.59 -20.97
CA ALA A 15 7.08 1.14 -20.79
C ALA A 15 8.39 0.80 -20.07
N ILE A 16 9.48 1.51 -20.37
CA ILE A 16 10.79 1.30 -19.71
C ILE A 16 10.72 1.73 -18.23
N ILE A 17 10.06 2.85 -17.93
CA ILE A 17 9.83 3.30 -16.54
C ILE A 17 8.95 2.30 -15.79
N SER A 18 7.95 1.72 -16.45
CA SER A 18 7.04 0.72 -15.86
C SER A 18 7.75 -0.59 -15.51
N VAL A 19 8.69 -1.03 -16.35
CA VAL A 19 9.41 -2.31 -16.18
C VAL A 19 10.55 -2.21 -15.16
N GLY A 20 11.10 -1.01 -14.92
CA GLY A 20 12.16 -0.78 -13.93
C GLY A 20 11.73 -0.88 -12.46
N LEU A 21 10.43 -0.79 -12.15
CA LEU A 21 9.93 -0.80 -10.76
C LEU A 21 9.33 -2.15 -10.32
N ALA A 22 9.46 -3.20 -11.13
CA ALA A 22 8.84 -4.51 -10.86
C ALA A 22 9.83 -5.63 -10.49
N ARG A 23 11.14 -5.37 -10.41
CA ARG A 23 12.13 -6.40 -10.02
C ARG A 23 13.09 -5.89 -8.95
N GLY A 24 12.63 -5.94 -7.70
CA GLY A 24 13.44 -5.53 -6.56
C GLY A 24 12.98 -6.15 -5.25
N GLY A 25 13.20 -7.45 -5.09
CA GLY A 25 13.47 -8.07 -3.79
C GLY A 25 12.30 -8.28 -2.84
N ARG A 26 11.73 -9.49 -2.90
CA ARG A 26 11.17 -10.17 -1.73
C ARG A 26 12.27 -10.29 -0.66
N GLY A 27 12.39 -9.29 0.20
CA GLY A 27 13.15 -9.39 1.45
C GLY A 27 12.17 -9.74 2.57
N GLN A 28 12.38 -10.90 3.19
CA GLN A 28 11.65 -11.42 4.35
C GLN A 28 11.26 -10.30 5.33
N ALA A 29 9.96 -10.20 5.63
CA ALA A 29 9.49 -9.54 6.83
C ALA A 29 9.92 -10.40 8.03
N ALA A 30 10.77 -9.85 8.90
CA ALA A 30 10.89 -10.36 10.25
C ALA A 30 9.63 -9.93 11.03
N PRO A 31 8.91 -10.87 11.69
CA PRO A 31 7.81 -10.51 12.57
C PRO A 31 8.35 -10.03 13.92
N GLY A 32 7.82 -8.91 14.39
CA GLY A 32 7.89 -8.54 15.81
C GLY A 32 9.16 -7.82 16.25
N ALA A 33 9.23 -6.54 15.91
CA ALA A 33 9.75 -5.53 16.83
C ALA A 33 9.22 -4.18 16.34
N HIS A 34 8.19 -3.65 17.01
CA HIS A 34 7.86 -2.23 16.93
C HIS A 34 8.61 -1.54 18.06
N PRO A 35 9.84 -1.06 17.86
CA PRO A 35 10.35 -0.06 18.78
C PRO A 35 9.63 1.28 18.49
N PRO A 36 9.32 2.08 19.52
CA PRO A 36 8.95 3.47 19.33
C PRO A 36 10.22 4.25 18.98
N MET A 37 10.80 4.01 17.81
CA MET A 37 12.00 4.72 17.38
C MET A 37 11.58 6.04 16.76
N ALA A 38 11.46 7.05 17.64
CA ALA A 38 11.77 8.41 17.24
C ALA A 38 13.10 8.37 16.48
N LEU A 39 13.08 8.67 15.17
CA LEU A 39 14.31 8.73 14.38
C LEU A 39 15.26 9.74 15.05
N PRO A 40 16.59 9.51 14.98
CA PRO A 40 17.55 10.52 15.39
C PRO A 40 17.20 11.88 14.78
N ALA A 41 17.26 12.96 15.56
CA ALA A 41 16.83 14.28 15.14
C ALA A 41 17.49 14.72 13.82
N ASP A 42 18.78 14.42 13.65
CA ASP A 42 19.54 14.69 12.43
C ASP A 42 18.98 13.97 11.20
N LEU A 43 18.51 12.73 11.36
CA LEU A 43 17.91 11.95 10.28
C LEU A 43 16.53 12.51 9.92
N GLN A 44 15.74 12.95 10.91
CA GLN A 44 14.46 13.61 10.66
C GLN A 44 14.63 14.90 9.85
N VAL A 45 15.62 15.73 10.20
CA VAL A 45 15.92 16.97 9.46
C VAL A 45 16.27 16.67 8.01
N ARG A 46 17.15 15.70 7.76
CA ARG A 46 17.53 15.27 6.39
C ARG A 46 16.34 14.74 5.60
N VAL A 47 15.51 13.89 6.21
CA VAL A 47 14.32 13.34 5.56
C VAL A 47 13.30 14.43 5.24
N ARG A 48 13.08 15.39 6.15
CA ARG A 48 12.19 16.54 5.93
C ARG A 48 12.69 17.45 4.82
N ALA A 49 14.00 17.69 4.72
CA ALA A 49 14.58 18.44 3.61
C ALA A 49 14.30 17.75 2.26
N LEU A 50 14.52 16.43 2.18
CA LEU A 50 14.21 15.63 0.98
C LEU A 50 12.72 15.64 0.63
N LEU A 51 11.84 15.65 1.63
CA LEU A 51 10.40 15.77 1.42
C LEU A 51 10.00 17.15 0.92
N GLY A 52 10.61 18.23 1.43
CA GLY A 52 10.42 19.60 0.95
C GLY A 52 10.87 19.77 -0.51
N GLU A 53 11.90 19.03 -0.92
CA GLU A 53 12.37 18.99 -2.31
C GLU A 53 11.54 18.05 -3.22
N ASN A 54 10.40 17.51 -2.75
CA ASN A 54 9.58 16.53 -3.46
C ASN A 54 10.35 15.26 -3.90
N LYS A 55 11.33 14.83 -3.09
CA LYS A 55 12.15 13.62 -3.31
C LYS A 55 11.83 12.49 -2.31
N PRO A 56 10.58 11.95 -2.29
CA PRO A 56 10.16 10.97 -1.28
C PRO A 56 10.91 9.63 -1.41
N VAL A 57 11.31 9.24 -2.61
CA VAL A 57 12.06 8.00 -2.85
C VAL A 57 13.44 8.06 -2.19
N LEU A 58 14.10 9.21 -2.25
CA LEU A 58 15.40 9.43 -1.60
C LEU A 58 15.25 9.49 -0.08
N ALA A 59 14.18 10.10 0.43
CA ALA A 59 13.85 10.07 1.86
C ALA A 59 13.68 8.64 2.39
N VAL A 60 12.97 7.77 1.66
CA VAL A 60 12.81 6.36 2.05
C VAL A 60 14.15 5.64 2.01
N LYS A 61 14.98 5.92 1.01
CA LYS A 61 16.33 5.34 0.91
C LYS A 61 17.20 5.73 2.11
N GLU A 62 17.20 7.00 2.51
CA GLU A 62 17.95 7.48 3.67
C GLU A 62 17.52 6.79 4.96
N VAL A 63 16.21 6.66 5.20
CA VAL A 63 15.69 5.94 6.37
C VAL A 63 16.15 4.49 6.36
N ARG A 64 16.09 3.79 5.22
CA ARG A 64 16.53 2.39 5.11
C ARG A 64 18.02 2.22 5.38
N GLN A 65 18.86 3.11 4.84
CA GLN A 65 20.31 3.03 5.04
C GLN A 65 20.69 3.29 6.49
N ALA A 66 20.03 4.23 7.16
CA ALA A 66 20.33 4.59 8.54
C ALA A 66 19.75 3.64 9.59
N THR A 67 18.64 2.95 9.29
CA THR A 67 17.92 2.11 10.26
C THR A 67 17.96 0.61 9.94
N GLY A 68 18.38 0.23 8.72
CA GLY A 68 18.30 -1.15 8.24
C GLY A 68 16.87 -1.65 7.97
N LEU A 69 15.86 -0.78 8.08
CA LEU A 69 14.46 -1.17 7.96
C LEU A 69 14.09 -1.66 6.55
N GLY A 70 13.09 -2.55 6.51
CA GLY A 70 12.43 -2.98 5.29
C GLY A 70 11.80 -1.80 4.55
N LEU A 71 11.57 -1.96 3.24
CA LEU A 71 11.01 -0.90 2.40
C LEU A 71 9.64 -0.40 2.91
N VAL A 72 8.82 -1.32 3.43
CA VAL A 72 7.49 -1.02 3.96
C VAL A 72 7.57 -0.14 5.20
N ASP A 73 8.42 -0.48 6.17
CA ASP A 73 8.56 0.27 7.41
C ASP A 73 9.23 1.62 7.19
N ALA A 74 10.24 1.69 6.32
CA ALA A 74 10.87 2.94 5.96
C ALA A 74 9.92 3.88 5.20
N LYS A 75 9.07 3.34 4.32
CA LYS A 75 8.03 4.12 3.66
C LYS A 75 7.03 4.67 4.69
N ARG A 76 6.56 3.84 5.62
CA ARG A 76 5.64 4.25 6.68
C ARG A 76 6.21 5.42 7.50
N ILE A 77 7.50 5.38 7.83
CA ILE A 77 8.21 6.45 8.54
C ILE A 77 8.26 7.75 7.72
N VAL A 78 8.54 7.67 6.42
CA VAL A 78 8.62 8.86 5.57
C VAL A 78 7.25 9.46 5.33
N ASP A 79 6.22 8.61 5.14
CA ASP A 79 4.83 9.05 5.01
C ASP A 79 4.35 9.75 6.30
N ALA A 80 4.75 9.23 7.46
CA ALA A 80 4.52 9.87 8.76
C ALA A 80 5.17 11.25 8.89
N LEU A 81 6.39 11.43 8.35
CA LEU A 81 7.08 12.72 8.37
C LEU A 81 6.53 13.71 7.35
N LYS A 82 5.93 13.23 6.26
CA LYS A 82 5.32 14.05 5.20
C LYS A 82 3.99 14.65 5.64
N SER A 83 3.20 13.92 6.43
CA SER A 83 1.81 14.29 6.75
C SER A 83 1.66 15.15 8.01
N GLY A 84 2.75 15.61 8.65
CA GLY A 84 2.68 16.22 10.00
C GLY A 84 2.53 15.15 11.09
N PRO A 85 2.30 15.52 12.38
CA PRO A 85 2.12 14.53 13.45
C PRO A 85 1.16 13.46 12.94
N LEU A 86 1.65 12.21 12.92
CA LEU A 86 0.83 11.08 12.52
C LEU A 86 -0.56 11.29 13.16
N PRO A 87 -1.68 11.15 12.42
CA PRO A 87 -2.86 10.67 13.12
C PRO A 87 -2.35 9.47 13.92
N GLU A 88 -2.55 9.50 15.25
CA GLU A 88 -2.08 8.46 16.17
C GLU A 88 -2.18 7.09 15.50
N PRO A 89 -1.33 6.09 15.84
CA PRO A 89 -1.60 4.73 15.43
C PRO A 89 -3.01 4.41 15.93
N LEU A 90 -4.00 4.60 15.05
CA LEU A 90 -5.39 4.37 15.37
C LEU A 90 -5.34 2.90 15.76
N PRO A 91 -5.81 2.53 16.97
CA PRO A 91 -5.87 1.14 17.37
C PRO A 91 -6.52 0.44 16.20
N TYR A 92 -5.74 -0.41 15.49
CA TYR A 92 -6.06 -0.96 14.17
C TYR A 92 -7.56 -0.88 13.96
N ALA A 93 -8.04 0.21 13.35
CA ALA A 93 -9.47 0.34 13.18
C ALA A 93 -9.74 -0.66 12.06
N PRO A 94 -10.49 -1.75 12.30
CA PRO A 94 -10.86 -2.66 11.22
C PRO A 94 -11.81 -1.87 10.30
N GLY A 95 -11.25 -1.04 9.41
CA GLY A 95 -12.00 0.12 8.92
C GLY A 95 -11.41 0.87 7.74
N GLY A 96 -10.29 0.44 7.15
CA GLY A 96 -9.89 0.93 5.82
C GLY A 96 -10.76 0.38 4.67
N GLN A 97 -11.81 -0.37 5.01
CA GLN A 97 -12.44 -1.48 4.29
C GLN A 97 -11.63 -2.76 4.51
N GLY A 98 -12.07 -3.62 5.44
CA GLY A 98 -11.45 -4.93 5.67
C GLY A 98 -11.38 -5.77 4.40
N SER A 99 -10.78 -6.96 4.47
CA SER A 99 -10.73 -7.85 3.31
C SER A 99 -12.13 -8.07 2.74
N VAL A 100 -12.22 -8.41 1.45
CA VAL A 100 -13.50 -8.76 0.81
C VAL A 100 -14.26 -9.81 1.66
N ALA A 101 -13.53 -10.73 2.30
CA ALA A 101 -14.09 -11.71 3.23
C ALA A 101 -14.65 -11.07 4.51
N ASP A 102 -13.93 -10.15 5.14
CA ASP A 102 -14.39 -9.47 6.37
C ASP A 102 -15.64 -8.63 6.09
N ARG A 103 -15.66 -7.91 4.96
CA ARG A 103 -16.84 -7.14 4.54
C ARG A 103 -18.04 -8.02 4.21
N ALA A 104 -17.82 -9.13 3.51
CA ALA A 104 -18.86 -10.09 3.19
C ALA A 104 -19.43 -10.80 4.42
N ARG A 105 -18.61 -11.09 5.44
CA ARG A 105 -19.06 -11.60 6.75
C ARG A 105 -20.00 -10.63 7.43
N THR A 106 -19.60 -9.36 7.57
CA THR A 106 -20.44 -8.34 8.21
C THR A 106 -21.80 -8.19 7.53
N MET A 107 -21.83 -8.22 6.19
CA MET A 107 -23.10 -8.17 5.43
C MET A 107 -23.95 -9.42 5.65
N ARG A 108 -23.34 -10.62 5.66
CA ARG A 108 -24.02 -11.87 5.99
C ARG A 108 -24.61 -11.85 7.40
N ASP A 109 -23.85 -11.41 8.40
CA ASP A 109 -24.28 -11.37 9.80
C ASP A 109 -25.43 -10.37 10.01
N ALA A 110 -25.47 -9.32 9.18
CA ALA A 110 -26.60 -8.39 9.10
C ALA A 110 -27.82 -8.94 8.33
N GLY A 111 -27.72 -10.14 7.74
CA GLY A 111 -28.76 -10.76 6.91
C GLY A 111 -28.79 -10.29 5.46
N ASP A 112 -27.87 -9.42 5.05
CA ASP A 112 -27.76 -8.90 3.68
C ASP A 112 -26.88 -9.81 2.80
N LEU A 113 -27.41 -10.99 2.51
CA LEU A 113 -26.72 -11.96 1.65
C LEU A 113 -26.57 -11.44 0.21
N ALA A 114 -27.57 -10.72 -0.30
CA ALA A 114 -27.54 -10.17 -1.66
C ALA A 114 -26.43 -9.11 -1.82
N GLY A 115 -26.29 -8.21 -0.85
CA GLY A 115 -25.20 -7.25 -0.80
C GLY A 115 -23.82 -7.92 -0.70
N ALA A 116 -23.70 -8.95 0.14
CA ALA A 116 -22.45 -9.70 0.29
C ALA A 116 -22.00 -10.36 -1.02
N VAL A 117 -22.91 -11.02 -1.74
CA VAL A 117 -22.61 -11.67 -3.03
C VAL A 117 -22.27 -10.61 -4.08
N SER A 118 -23.02 -9.51 -4.16
CA SER A 118 -22.73 -8.41 -5.11
C SER A 118 -21.35 -7.80 -4.87
N LEU A 119 -20.95 -7.62 -3.61
CA LEU A 119 -19.64 -7.10 -3.24
C LEU A 119 -18.53 -8.05 -3.68
N VAL A 120 -18.69 -9.36 -3.45
CA VAL A 120 -17.71 -10.37 -3.87
C VAL A 120 -17.58 -10.41 -5.39
N GLN A 121 -18.69 -10.39 -6.14
CA GLN A 121 -18.66 -10.38 -7.60
C GLN A 121 -17.93 -9.15 -8.16
N THR A 122 -18.24 -7.96 -7.64
CA THR A 122 -17.68 -6.69 -8.12
C THR A 122 -16.17 -6.62 -7.88
N GLU A 123 -15.71 -7.09 -6.73
CA GLU A 123 -14.32 -6.94 -6.30
C GLU A 123 -13.42 -8.08 -6.80
N THR A 124 -13.97 -9.27 -7.03
CA THR A 124 -13.18 -10.47 -7.39
C THR A 124 -13.42 -10.97 -8.81
N GLY A 125 -14.51 -10.55 -9.44
CA GLY A 125 -14.96 -11.08 -10.74
C GLY A 125 -15.54 -12.50 -10.66
N MET A 126 -15.83 -13.03 -9.47
CA MET A 126 -16.51 -14.31 -9.30
C MET A 126 -17.90 -14.31 -9.92
N SER A 127 -18.35 -15.47 -10.40
CA SER A 127 -19.74 -15.66 -10.81
C SER A 127 -20.67 -15.63 -9.60
N ALA A 128 -21.96 -15.34 -9.80
CA ALA A 128 -22.94 -15.34 -8.71
C ALA A 128 -22.94 -16.65 -7.91
N ALA A 129 -22.86 -17.80 -8.59
CA ALA A 129 -22.84 -19.11 -7.95
C ALA A 129 -21.57 -19.34 -7.10
N ASP A 130 -20.41 -18.88 -7.58
CA ASP A 130 -19.15 -18.98 -6.83
C ASP A 130 -19.13 -18.01 -5.64
N ALA A 131 -19.68 -16.81 -5.82
CA ALA A 131 -19.78 -15.80 -4.79
C ALA A 131 -20.74 -16.24 -3.66
N GLU A 132 -21.88 -16.84 -3.98
CA GLU A 132 -22.80 -17.43 -3.00
C GLU A 132 -22.10 -18.52 -2.18
N ARG A 133 -21.40 -19.42 -2.86
CA ARG A 133 -20.65 -20.48 -2.21
C ARG A 133 -19.58 -19.90 -1.28
N PHE A 134 -18.83 -18.91 -1.74
CA PHE A 134 -17.85 -18.20 -0.93
C PHE A 134 -18.49 -17.60 0.32
N VAL A 135 -19.57 -16.82 0.20
CA VAL A 135 -20.28 -16.21 1.34
C VAL A 135 -20.80 -17.27 2.32
N SER A 136 -21.30 -18.40 1.82
CA SER A 136 -21.78 -19.50 2.68
C SER A 136 -20.67 -20.15 3.51
N THR A 137 -19.44 -20.19 2.99
CA THR A 137 -18.26 -20.75 3.70
C THR A 137 -17.70 -19.81 4.77
N LEU A 138 -18.10 -18.54 4.77
CA LEU A 138 -17.68 -17.57 5.78
C LEU A 138 -18.48 -17.81 7.07
N SER A 139 -18.02 -18.75 7.89
CA SER A 139 -18.55 -19.02 9.24
C SER A 139 -18.33 -17.88 10.22
#